data_AF-A0A0L0SW87-F1
#
_entry.id   AF-A0A0L0SW87-F1
#
_cell.length_a   1.000
_cell.length_b   1.000
_cell.length_c   1.000
_cell.angle_alpha   90.00
_cell.angle_beta   90.00
_cell.angle_gamma   90.00
#
_symmetry.space_group_name_H-M   'P 1'
#
loop_
_entity.id
_entity.type
_entity.pdbx_description
1 polymer ?
#
loop_
_entity_poly.entity_id
_entity_poly.type
_entity_poly.pdbx_seq_one_letter_code
_entity_poly.pdbx_strand_id
1 'polypeptide(L)'
;MTTTARRATHKANLVEDSTTPAPLPARLVAVITGANSGVGFGIARRLLRRQFRFETVDARGTPCHVVLDSDDDHVENAPLNSADAFQPDVAVTVVLACRNPGRAATARDALVAEFPGADVQTVILDVSDRASIERAGDELRARFDQITHLFCNAGIMPTVGLNWPAILRDLVFDPYDLLTVGTNAFVQPIGEKDKHGHGTVFMANTAGHYVLIHELMPLLTAGHGRVIFTSSYTANREYFDPRDVECLKGERPYQSSKYAMDVLTVALNKRYGDRGVQFFTTCPGTVYTGIIAVPVPAFIMMAVYYFARLFIAMLTITAENGSSAAVFLAHRPANELNVYHKYHARASPLGTPFVTSHLVAPPPAEDGSGLSPQSLMEAMLVDGACARIMEEEQPEPKEN
;
A
#
# COMPACT_ATOMS: atom_id res chain seq x y z
N MET A 1 2.41 24.17 -50.53
CA MET A 1 2.98 22.82 -50.61
C MET A 1 4.14 22.77 -49.64
N THR A 2 3.89 22.14 -48.49
CA THR A 2 4.55 22.39 -47.20
C THR A 2 5.71 21.44 -46.96
N THR A 3 6.77 22.00 -46.40
CA THR A 3 8.04 21.40 -46.00
C THR A 3 7.87 20.39 -44.85
N THR A 4 8.32 19.15 -45.02
CA THR A 4 8.34 18.12 -43.97
C THR A 4 9.64 18.24 -43.16
N ALA A 5 9.54 18.82 -41.96
CA ALA A 5 10.64 18.90 -41.01
C ALA A 5 10.72 17.65 -40.11
N ARG A 6 11.96 17.24 -39.84
CA ARG A 6 12.38 16.11 -39.00
C ARG A 6 11.69 16.08 -37.63
N ARG A 7 11.11 14.93 -37.31
CA ARG A 7 10.61 14.54 -35.99
C ARG A 7 11.82 14.15 -35.12
N ALA A 8 12.21 15.01 -34.18
CA ALA A 8 13.19 14.67 -33.14
C ALA A 8 12.48 13.95 -32.01
N THR A 9 12.85 12.70 -31.77
CA THR A 9 12.44 11.90 -30.63
C THR A 9 13.21 12.36 -29.38
N HIS A 10 12.50 12.96 -28.43
CA HIS A 10 13.06 13.29 -27.12
C HIS A 10 13.03 12.03 -26.27
N LYS A 11 14.15 11.30 -26.23
CA LYS A 11 14.44 10.34 -25.16
C LYS A 11 14.51 11.15 -23.86
N ALA A 12 13.54 10.97 -22.97
CA ALA A 12 13.66 11.43 -21.60
C ALA A 12 14.92 10.80 -21.00
N ASN A 13 15.79 11.65 -20.44
CA ASN A 13 17.01 11.25 -19.75
C ASN A 13 16.64 10.33 -18.59
N LEU A 14 16.79 9.03 -18.81
CA LEU A 14 16.88 8.04 -17.75
C LEU A 14 18.21 8.26 -17.03
N VAL A 15 18.10 8.32 -15.71
CA VAL A 15 19.15 8.29 -14.70
C VAL A 15 20.38 7.52 -15.20
N GLU A 16 21.55 8.17 -15.12
CA GLU A 16 22.83 7.58 -15.51
C GLU A 16 23.12 6.28 -14.75
N ASP A 17 23.59 5.33 -15.55
CA ASP A 17 24.20 4.03 -15.27
C ASP A 17 24.86 3.87 -13.89
N SER A 18 24.15 3.20 -12.97
CA SER A 18 24.78 2.38 -11.93
C SER A 18 24.40 0.91 -12.17
N THR A 19 25.12 0.25 -13.05
CA THR A 19 25.06 -1.21 -13.36
C THR A 19 25.33 -2.14 -12.17
N THR A 20 25.51 -1.62 -10.95
CA THR A 20 25.60 -2.42 -9.73
C THR A 20 24.28 -2.37 -8.96
N PRO A 21 23.53 -3.49 -8.81
CA PRO A 21 22.34 -3.50 -7.98
C PRO A 21 22.75 -3.13 -6.54
N ALA A 22 22.05 -2.16 -5.95
CA ALA A 22 22.20 -1.87 -4.53
C ALA A 22 21.99 -3.18 -3.75
N PRO A 23 22.98 -3.65 -2.97
CA PRO A 23 22.87 -4.94 -2.30
C PRO A 23 21.72 -4.92 -1.30
N LEU A 24 20.96 -6.02 -1.25
CA LEU A 24 19.93 -6.22 -0.24
C LEU A 24 20.56 -6.12 1.18
N PRO A 25 19.85 -5.54 2.16
CA PRO A 25 20.41 -5.31 3.48
C PRO A 25 20.74 -6.63 4.20
N ALA A 26 21.86 -6.67 4.92
CA ALA A 26 22.33 -7.84 5.68
C ALA A 26 21.35 -8.31 6.78
N ARG A 27 20.44 -7.42 7.21
CA ARG A 27 19.31 -7.70 8.10
C ARG A 27 18.09 -6.91 7.65
N LEU A 28 16.94 -7.57 7.60
CA LEU A 28 15.66 -6.96 7.30
C LEU A 28 14.96 -6.57 8.61
N VAL A 29 14.70 -5.28 8.81
CA VAL A 29 13.91 -4.76 9.93
C VAL A 29 12.63 -4.17 9.35
N ALA A 30 11.52 -4.90 9.52
CA ALA A 30 10.21 -4.55 8.97
C ALA A 30 9.24 -4.09 10.05
N VAL A 31 8.81 -2.83 9.98
CA VAL A 31 7.72 -2.30 10.80
C VAL A 31 6.41 -2.38 10.00
N ILE A 32 5.39 -3.03 10.55
CA ILE A 32 4.10 -3.23 9.87
C ILE A 32 2.98 -2.64 10.71
N THR A 33 2.32 -1.62 10.17
CA THR A 33 1.16 -0.98 10.81
C THR A 33 -0.10 -1.83 10.64
N GLY A 34 -0.92 -1.96 11.68
CA GLY A 34 -2.17 -2.73 11.63
C GLY A 34 -1.96 -4.23 11.41
N ALA A 35 -0.88 -4.80 11.99
CA ALA A 35 -0.44 -6.16 11.70
C ALA A 35 -1.05 -7.25 12.60
N ASN A 36 -2.06 -6.93 13.41
CA ASN A 36 -2.69 -7.91 14.32
C ASN A 36 -3.67 -8.87 13.62
N SER A 37 -4.01 -8.63 12.35
CA SER A 37 -4.96 -9.43 11.57
C SER A 37 -4.88 -9.07 10.08
N GLY A 38 -5.59 -9.81 9.22
CA GLY A 38 -5.76 -9.45 7.82
C GLY A 38 -4.43 -9.36 7.05
N VAL A 39 -4.37 -8.45 6.07
CA VAL A 39 -3.21 -8.30 5.17
C VAL A 39 -1.92 -8.01 5.93
N GLY A 40 -1.93 -7.13 6.94
CA GLY A 40 -0.74 -6.83 7.75
C GLY A 40 -0.16 -8.06 8.46
N PHE A 41 -1.01 -8.91 9.03
CA PHE A 41 -0.57 -10.21 9.57
C PHE A 41 -0.03 -11.14 8.48
N GLY A 42 -0.67 -11.15 7.30
CA GLY A 42 -0.19 -11.88 6.12
C GLY A 42 1.21 -11.45 5.67
N ILE A 43 1.50 -10.14 5.66
CA ILE A 43 2.81 -9.58 5.35
C ILE A 43 3.85 -10.12 6.34
N ALA A 44 3.57 -9.99 7.65
CA ALA A 44 4.45 -10.49 8.71
C ALA A 44 4.76 -11.98 8.54
N ARG A 45 3.72 -12.79 8.36
CA ARG A 45 3.81 -14.24 8.16
C ARG A 45 4.67 -14.62 6.95
N ARG A 46 4.47 -13.94 5.81
CA ARG A 46 5.22 -14.22 4.57
C ARG A 46 6.69 -13.81 4.66
N LEU A 47 6.99 -12.68 5.29
CA LEU A 47 8.37 -12.24 5.53
C LEU A 47 9.11 -13.28 6.38
N LEU A 48 8.50 -13.77 7.46
CA LEU A 48 9.08 -14.79 8.34
C LEU A 48 9.26 -16.14 7.67
N ARG A 49 8.29 -16.57 6.85
CA ARG A 49 8.38 -17.81 6.08
C ARG A 49 9.48 -17.76 5.00
N ARG A 50 10.00 -16.57 4.69
CA ARG A 50 10.96 -16.33 3.59
C ARG A 50 10.42 -16.86 2.24
N GLN A 51 9.10 -16.89 2.08
CA GLN A 51 8.43 -17.41 0.90
C GLN A 51 8.30 -16.30 -0.16
N PHE A 52 9.43 -16.01 -0.79
CA PHE A 52 9.56 -15.00 -1.85
C PHE A 52 9.39 -15.56 -3.27
N ARG A 53 9.06 -16.85 -3.41
CA ARG A 53 8.73 -17.43 -4.72
C ARG A 53 7.38 -16.87 -5.18
N PHE A 54 7.45 -15.83 -5.99
CA PHE A 54 6.33 -15.34 -6.77
C PHE A 54 6.49 -15.89 -8.18
N GLU A 55 5.56 -16.77 -8.58
CA GLU A 55 5.36 -17.02 -10.00
C GLU A 55 4.75 -15.73 -10.55
N THR A 56 5.56 -14.94 -11.24
CA THR A 56 5.04 -13.89 -12.10
C THR A 56 4.46 -14.61 -13.32
N VAL A 57 3.18 -14.38 -13.62
CA VAL A 57 2.50 -14.96 -14.79
C VAL A 57 1.91 -13.82 -15.62
N ASP A 58 1.87 -14.00 -16.94
CA ASP A 58 1.20 -13.07 -17.84
C ASP A 58 -0.34 -13.14 -17.67
N ALA A 59 -1.07 -12.28 -18.37
CA ALA A 59 -2.54 -12.27 -18.37
C ALA A 59 -3.18 -13.59 -18.84
N ARG A 60 -2.40 -14.51 -19.42
CA ARG A 60 -2.83 -15.82 -19.95
C ARG A 60 -2.42 -16.98 -19.06
N GLY A 61 -1.77 -16.72 -17.91
CA GLY A 61 -1.33 -17.73 -16.95
C GLY A 61 0.00 -18.40 -17.30
N THR A 62 0.77 -17.85 -18.24
CA THR A 62 2.12 -18.33 -18.58
C THR A 62 3.13 -17.75 -17.59
N PRO A 63 4.04 -18.54 -16.98
CA PRO A 63 5.15 -18.02 -16.19
C PRO A 63 5.95 -16.99 -17.00
N CYS A 64 5.96 -15.75 -16.54
CA CYS A 64 6.53 -14.59 -17.20
C CYS A 64 7.18 -13.71 -16.13
N HIS A 65 8.48 -13.46 -16.20
CA HIS A 65 9.16 -12.53 -15.30
C HIS A 65 8.93 -11.09 -15.75
N VAL A 66 7.96 -10.43 -15.11
CA VAL A 66 7.50 -9.04 -15.28
C VAL A 66 6.60 -8.81 -16.51
N VAL A 67 5.33 -8.45 -16.27
CA VAL A 67 4.53 -7.71 -17.25
C VAL A 67 4.45 -6.26 -16.79
N LEU A 68 5.16 -5.41 -17.54
CA LEU A 68 5.00 -3.96 -17.56
C LEU A 68 3.87 -3.61 -18.53
N ASP A 69 3.02 -2.69 -18.09
CA ASP A 69 1.83 -2.12 -18.75
C ASP A 69 0.78 -3.10 -19.27
N SER A 70 -0.43 -2.97 -18.73
CA SER A 70 -1.58 -3.76 -19.15
C SER A 70 -2.43 -3.10 -20.24
N ASP A 71 -1.87 -2.16 -21.01
CA ASP A 71 -2.65 -1.43 -22.03
C ASP A 71 -2.20 -1.70 -23.48
N ASP A 72 -1.11 -2.45 -23.73
CA ASP A 72 -0.69 -2.81 -25.09
C ASP A 72 -0.39 -4.32 -25.24
N ASP A 73 -1.01 -4.95 -26.24
CA ASP A 73 -0.95 -6.38 -26.62
C ASP A 73 0.43 -6.85 -27.15
N HIS A 74 1.51 -6.11 -26.88
CA HIS A 74 2.86 -6.44 -27.34
C HIS A 74 3.91 -6.20 -26.25
N VAL A 75 4.37 -7.27 -25.60
CA VAL A 75 5.51 -7.23 -24.68
C VAL A 75 6.54 -8.30 -25.05
N GLU A 76 7.77 -7.84 -25.29
CA GLU A 76 8.95 -8.70 -25.48
C GLU A 76 9.39 -9.32 -24.16
N ASN A 77 9.53 -10.65 -24.16
CA ASN A 77 10.02 -11.44 -23.04
C ASN A 77 11.55 -11.25 -22.88
N ALA A 78 11.99 -10.47 -21.91
CA ALA A 78 13.40 -10.48 -21.50
C ALA A 78 13.60 -11.42 -20.30
N PRO A 79 14.45 -12.46 -20.40
CA PRO A 79 14.70 -13.38 -19.29
C PRO A 79 15.61 -12.72 -18.23
N LEU A 80 15.20 -12.75 -16.97
CA LEU A 80 16.06 -12.46 -15.83
C LEU A 80 16.54 -13.77 -15.19
N ASN A 81 17.86 -13.89 -15.02
CA ASN A 81 18.50 -15.05 -14.39
C ASN A 81 17.98 -15.23 -12.95
N SER A 82 17.54 -16.45 -12.64
CA SER A 82 16.98 -16.90 -11.37
C SER A 82 17.95 -16.92 -10.18
N ALA A 83 19.09 -16.25 -10.28
CA ALA A 83 20.19 -16.34 -9.32
C ALA A 83 20.12 -15.31 -8.17
N ASP A 84 19.37 -14.22 -8.31
CA ASP A 84 19.38 -13.10 -7.36
C ASP A 84 18.12 -12.99 -6.47
N ALA A 85 17.30 -14.05 -6.42
CA ALA A 85 16.27 -14.16 -5.39
C ALA A 85 16.96 -14.25 -4.02
N PHE A 86 16.73 -13.25 -3.15
CA PHE A 86 17.26 -13.06 -1.80
C PHE A 86 17.96 -14.28 -1.19
N GLN A 87 19.23 -14.07 -0.86
CA GLN A 87 20.07 -15.05 -0.19
C GLN A 87 19.32 -15.62 1.03
N PRO A 88 19.29 -16.96 1.19
CA PRO A 88 18.50 -17.62 2.24
C PRO A 88 18.87 -17.23 3.68
N ASP A 89 19.95 -16.45 3.88
CA ASP A 89 20.59 -16.22 5.18
C ASP A 89 20.33 -14.83 5.82
N VAL A 90 19.53 -13.96 5.20
CA VAL A 90 19.27 -12.63 5.80
C VAL A 90 18.37 -12.79 7.04
N ALA A 91 18.83 -12.22 8.16
CA ALA A 91 18.05 -12.17 9.40
C ALA A 91 16.83 -11.24 9.24
N VAL A 92 15.66 -11.69 9.71
CA VAL A 92 14.39 -10.94 9.59
C VAL A 92 13.87 -10.61 10.99
N THR A 93 13.71 -9.32 11.26
CA THR A 93 13.01 -8.79 12.44
C THR A 93 11.69 -8.18 11.99
N VAL A 94 10.58 -8.64 12.56
CA VAL A 94 9.25 -8.11 12.29
C VAL A 94 8.72 -7.38 13.52
N VAL A 95 8.34 -6.12 13.35
CA VAL A 95 7.70 -5.30 14.38
C VAL A 95 6.23 -5.11 14.02
N LEU A 96 5.34 -5.70 14.83
CA LEU A 96 3.90 -5.53 14.71
C LEU A 96 3.47 -4.23 15.40
N ALA A 97 3.24 -3.18 14.62
CA ALA A 97 2.81 -1.88 15.12
C ALA A 97 1.27 -1.81 15.14
N CYS A 98 0.68 -1.88 16.34
CA CYS A 98 -0.76 -2.13 16.51
C CYS A 98 -1.36 -1.25 17.62
N ARG A 99 -2.60 -0.78 17.44
CA ARG A 99 -3.29 0.05 18.44
C ARG A 99 -3.69 -0.69 19.71
N ASN A 100 -3.93 -2.00 19.62
CA ASN A 100 -4.42 -2.81 20.74
C ASN A 100 -3.33 -3.79 21.22
N PRO A 101 -2.82 -3.65 22.47
CA PRO A 101 -1.73 -4.47 22.97
C PRO A 101 -2.07 -5.96 23.04
N GLY A 102 -3.29 -6.31 23.47
CA GLY A 102 -3.72 -7.70 23.58
C GLY A 102 -3.77 -8.40 22.21
N ARG A 103 -4.38 -7.76 21.21
CA ARG A 103 -4.41 -8.31 19.84
C ARG A 103 -3.01 -8.39 19.22
N ALA A 104 -2.14 -7.42 19.51
CA ALA A 104 -0.75 -7.44 19.06
C ALA A 104 0.02 -8.63 19.65
N ALA A 105 -0.13 -8.88 20.96
CA ALA A 105 0.47 -10.01 21.64
C ALA A 105 -0.03 -11.35 21.09
N THR A 106 -1.35 -11.51 20.90
CA THR A 106 -1.91 -12.72 20.29
C THR A 106 -1.35 -12.97 18.89
N ALA A 107 -1.24 -11.93 18.06
CA ALA A 107 -0.66 -12.04 16.72
C ALA A 107 0.83 -12.41 16.76
N ARG A 108 1.61 -11.78 17.65
CA ARG A 108 3.02 -12.13 17.88
C ARG A 108 3.15 -13.59 18.29
N ASP A 109 2.39 -14.03 19.27
CA ASP A 109 2.48 -15.40 19.82
C ASP A 109 2.11 -16.44 18.77
N ALA A 110 1.12 -16.15 17.91
CA ALA A 110 0.78 -16.99 16.77
C ALA A 110 1.94 -17.12 15.76
N LEU A 111 2.63 -16.01 15.44
CA LEU A 111 3.79 -16.03 14.55
C LEU A 111 4.99 -16.75 15.17
N VAL A 112 5.27 -16.53 16.44
CA VAL A 112 6.37 -17.22 17.15
C VAL A 112 6.11 -18.72 17.29
N ALA A 113 4.85 -19.12 17.50
CA ALA A 113 4.47 -20.53 17.51
C ALA A 113 4.61 -21.18 16.13
N GLU A 114 4.27 -20.47 15.06
CA GLU A 114 4.43 -20.96 13.67
C GLU A 114 5.89 -20.98 13.22
N PHE A 115 6.70 -20.01 13.66
CA PHE A 115 8.11 -19.84 13.30
C PHE A 115 9.00 -19.79 14.55
N PRO A 116 9.34 -20.94 15.16
CA PRO A 116 10.22 -20.98 16.32
C PRO A 116 11.56 -20.31 16.04
N GLY A 117 11.94 -19.35 16.89
CA GLY A 117 13.17 -18.56 16.73
C GLY A 117 13.05 -17.30 15.86
N ALA A 118 11.86 -16.98 15.35
CA ALA A 118 11.59 -15.71 14.68
C ALA A 118 11.70 -14.52 15.66
N ASP A 119 12.36 -13.45 15.23
CA ASP A 119 12.40 -12.17 15.96
C ASP A 119 11.15 -11.36 15.63
N VAL A 120 10.11 -11.54 16.45
CA VAL A 120 8.82 -10.85 16.33
C VAL A 120 8.59 -9.98 17.55
N GLN A 121 8.51 -8.67 17.33
CA GLN A 121 8.34 -7.66 18.36
C GLN A 121 7.01 -6.92 18.15
N THR A 122 6.57 -6.19 19.17
CA THR A 122 5.35 -5.38 19.13
C THR A 122 5.65 -3.95 19.54
N VAL A 123 5.00 -3.00 18.90
CA VAL A 123 4.99 -1.58 19.26
C VAL A 123 3.54 -1.11 19.30
N ILE A 124 3.19 -0.31 20.29
CA ILE A 124 1.85 0.28 20.36
C ILE A 124 1.78 1.50 19.46
N LEU A 125 0.89 1.45 18.49
CA LEU A 125 0.72 2.51 17.49
C LEU A 125 -0.75 2.63 17.09
N ASP A 126 -1.35 3.76 17.43
CA ASP A 126 -2.53 4.27 16.74
C ASP A 126 -2.10 5.32 15.73
N VAL A 127 -2.21 5.00 14.44
CA VAL A 127 -1.86 5.92 13.34
C VAL A 127 -2.81 7.12 13.26
N SER A 128 -3.92 7.12 14.00
CA SER A 128 -4.83 8.28 14.05
C SER A 128 -4.58 9.18 15.26
N ASP A 129 -3.55 8.88 16.07
CA ASP A 129 -3.21 9.65 17.26
C ASP A 129 -1.73 10.06 17.21
N ARG A 130 -1.48 11.36 17.01
CA ARG A 130 -0.12 11.91 16.91
C ARG A 130 0.76 11.58 18.10
N ALA A 131 0.24 11.71 19.33
CA ALA A 131 1.02 11.38 20.53
C ALA A 131 1.36 9.88 20.58
N SER A 132 0.49 9.01 20.03
CA SER A 132 0.84 7.61 19.85
C SER A 132 1.93 7.39 18.80
N ILE A 133 1.91 8.16 17.71
CA ILE A 133 2.93 8.08 16.65
C ILE A 133 4.30 8.52 17.19
N GLU A 134 4.36 9.63 17.92
CA GLU A 134 5.60 10.16 18.52
C GLU A 134 6.21 9.16 19.51
N ARG A 135 5.41 8.62 20.45
CA ARG A 135 5.87 7.58 21.38
C ARG A 135 6.38 6.33 20.66
N ALA A 136 5.70 5.89 19.61
CA ALA A 136 6.14 4.76 18.81
C ALA A 136 7.44 5.06 18.05
N GLY A 137 7.59 6.29 17.56
CA GLY A 137 8.80 6.80 16.92
C GLY A 137 10.00 6.79 17.86
N ASP A 138 9.85 7.33 19.07
CA ASP A 138 10.87 7.30 20.12
C ASP A 138 11.25 5.86 20.50
N GLU A 139 10.26 4.99 20.69
CA GLU A 139 10.47 3.58 21.01
C GLU A 139 11.25 2.85 19.90
N LEU A 140 10.92 3.10 18.63
CA LEU A 140 11.61 2.52 17.49
C LEU A 140 13.04 3.07 17.33
N ARG A 141 13.24 4.39 17.51
CA ARG A 141 14.56 5.04 17.49
C ARG A 141 15.46 4.57 18.61
N ALA A 142 14.90 4.19 19.77
CA ALA A 142 15.67 3.62 20.86
C ALA A 142 16.05 2.14 20.64
N ARG A 143 15.30 1.40 19.81
CA ARG A 143 15.49 -0.05 19.59
C ARG A 143 16.32 -0.40 18.37
N PHE A 144 16.33 0.47 17.36
CA PHE A 144 16.91 0.16 16.05
C PHE A 144 17.73 1.34 15.54
N ASP A 145 18.90 1.05 14.98
CA ASP A 145 19.73 2.04 14.29
C ASP A 145 19.23 2.31 12.85
N GLN A 146 18.44 1.39 12.29
CA GLN A 146 17.90 1.47 10.94
C GLN A 146 16.59 0.70 10.80
N ILE A 147 15.73 1.16 9.88
CA ILE A 147 14.54 0.44 9.42
C ILE A 147 14.66 0.27 7.92
N THR A 148 14.63 -0.98 7.45
CA THR A 148 14.75 -1.26 6.02
C THR A 148 13.39 -1.32 5.33
N HIS A 149 12.32 -1.65 6.07
CA HIS A 149 10.97 -1.73 5.51
C HIS A 149 9.93 -1.13 6.46
N LEU A 150 9.08 -0.26 5.94
CA LEU A 150 7.89 0.25 6.63
C LEU A 150 6.66 -0.07 5.79
N PHE A 151 5.75 -0.87 6.33
CA PHE A 151 4.48 -1.20 5.69
C PHE A 151 3.36 -0.35 6.29
N CYS A 152 2.91 0.63 5.52
CA CYS A 152 1.76 1.50 5.81
C CYS A 152 0.47 0.77 5.39
N ASN A 153 0.10 -0.23 6.19
CA ASN A 153 -1.03 -1.13 5.96
C ASN A 153 -2.28 -0.78 6.78
N ALA A 154 -2.12 -0.11 7.94
CA ALA A 154 -3.27 0.27 8.75
C ALA A 154 -4.25 1.14 7.95
N GLY A 155 -5.55 1.01 8.24
CA GLY A 155 -6.56 1.83 7.60
C GLY A 155 -7.97 1.40 7.98
N ILE A 156 -8.92 2.28 7.67
CA ILE A 156 -10.34 2.11 7.95
C ILE A 156 -11.16 2.42 6.70
N MET A 157 -12.33 1.77 6.62
CA MET A 157 -13.41 2.11 5.71
C MET A 157 -14.70 2.10 6.53
N PRO A 158 -15.01 3.21 7.24
CA PRO A 158 -16.21 3.27 8.05
C PRO A 158 -17.43 3.11 7.14
N THR A 159 -18.38 2.30 7.58
CA THR A 159 -19.60 1.98 6.83
C THR A 159 -20.79 2.16 7.75
N VAL A 160 -21.77 2.95 7.33
CA VAL A 160 -23.00 3.22 8.10
C VAL A 160 -24.18 2.35 7.66
N GLY A 161 -24.06 1.64 6.53
CA GLY A 161 -25.08 0.73 6.05
C GLY A 161 -24.79 0.13 4.69
N LEU A 162 -25.73 -0.69 4.21
CA LEU A 162 -25.72 -1.29 2.88
C LEU A 162 -26.69 -0.56 1.95
N ASN A 163 -26.27 -0.30 0.71
CA ASN A 163 -27.14 0.24 -0.32
C ASN A 163 -27.82 -0.92 -1.08
N TRP A 164 -28.94 -1.41 -0.55
CA TRP A 164 -29.68 -2.53 -1.14
C TRP A 164 -30.10 -2.32 -2.60
N PRO A 165 -30.61 -1.14 -3.01
CA PRO A 165 -30.89 -0.86 -4.42
C PRO A 165 -29.66 -1.02 -5.31
N ALA A 166 -28.50 -0.50 -4.89
CA ALA A 166 -27.26 -0.66 -5.65
C ALA A 166 -26.79 -2.12 -5.68
N ILE A 167 -26.89 -2.86 -4.58
CA ILE A 167 -26.54 -4.28 -4.53
C ILE A 167 -27.41 -5.10 -5.49
N LEU A 168 -28.73 -4.88 -5.50
CA LEU A 168 -29.65 -5.58 -6.39
C LEU A 168 -29.39 -5.25 -7.86
N ARG A 169 -29.07 -3.98 -8.16
CA ARG A 169 -28.64 -3.55 -9.49
C ARG A 169 -27.32 -4.24 -9.89
N ASP A 170 -26.30 -4.18 -9.04
CA ASP A 170 -24.96 -4.69 -9.36
C ASP A 170 -24.97 -6.21 -9.48
N LEU A 171 -25.82 -6.91 -8.73
CA LEU A 171 -26.03 -8.35 -8.90
C LEU A 171 -26.41 -8.73 -10.34
N VAL A 172 -27.11 -7.85 -11.05
CA VAL A 172 -27.58 -8.08 -12.42
C VAL A 172 -26.65 -7.44 -13.46
N PHE A 173 -26.21 -6.20 -13.21
CA PHE A 173 -25.57 -5.37 -14.23
C PHE A 173 -24.06 -5.22 -14.05
N ASP A 174 -23.54 -5.37 -12.83
CA ASP A 174 -22.10 -5.30 -12.55
C ASP A 174 -21.69 -6.29 -11.44
N PRO A 175 -21.85 -7.61 -11.70
CA PRO A 175 -21.52 -8.62 -10.71
C PRO A 175 -20.00 -8.67 -10.43
N TYR A 176 -19.18 -8.13 -11.33
CA TYR A 176 -17.74 -8.03 -11.14
C TYR A 176 -17.39 -7.05 -10.00
N ASP A 177 -17.91 -5.81 -10.04
CA ASP A 177 -17.67 -4.85 -8.96
C ASP A 177 -18.23 -5.40 -7.64
N LEU A 178 -19.46 -5.93 -7.64
CA LEU A 178 -20.09 -6.47 -6.44
C LEU A 178 -19.27 -7.57 -5.74
N LEU A 179 -18.69 -8.49 -6.52
CA LEU A 179 -17.91 -9.60 -5.98
C LEU A 179 -16.47 -9.22 -5.58
N THR A 180 -15.94 -8.12 -6.12
CA THR A 180 -14.56 -7.72 -5.89
C THR A 180 -14.45 -6.61 -4.87
N VAL A 181 -15.07 -5.46 -5.13
CA VAL A 181 -14.92 -4.27 -4.28
C VAL A 181 -16.23 -3.90 -3.60
N GLY A 182 -17.35 -4.07 -4.29
CA GLY A 182 -18.65 -3.61 -3.85
C GLY A 182 -18.67 -2.09 -3.71
N THR A 183 -18.17 -1.36 -4.72
CA THR A 183 -17.98 0.09 -4.68
C THR A 183 -19.27 0.80 -4.29
N ASN A 184 -20.41 0.30 -4.79
CA ASN A 184 -21.72 0.88 -4.49
C ASN A 184 -22.47 0.20 -3.36
N ALA A 185 -22.01 -0.96 -2.89
CA ALA A 185 -22.69 -1.74 -1.87
C ALA A 185 -22.63 -1.09 -0.48
N PHE A 186 -21.55 -0.34 -0.19
CA PHE A 186 -21.31 0.24 1.13
C PHE A 186 -21.60 1.75 1.14
N VAL A 187 -22.40 2.17 2.12
CA VAL A 187 -22.65 3.58 2.43
C VAL A 187 -21.61 4.04 3.44
N GLN A 188 -20.85 5.07 3.08
CA GLN A 188 -19.80 5.65 3.93
C GLN A 188 -20.30 6.93 4.61
N PRO A 189 -19.87 7.22 5.85
CA PRO A 189 -20.20 8.48 6.50
C PRO A 189 -19.49 9.65 5.82
N ILE A 190 -20.19 10.79 5.71
CA ILE A 190 -19.66 12.03 5.11
C ILE A 190 -19.43 13.04 6.24
N GLY A 191 -18.31 13.77 6.18
CA GLY A 191 -17.98 14.83 7.13
C GLY A 191 -17.51 14.35 8.50
N GLU A 192 -17.15 13.07 8.64
CA GLU A 192 -16.66 12.52 9.90
C GLU A 192 -15.29 13.08 10.25
N LYS A 193 -15.20 13.65 11.45
CA LYS A 193 -13.96 14.21 12.01
C LYS A 193 -13.54 13.45 13.25
N ASP A 194 -12.23 13.39 13.48
CA ASP A 194 -11.66 12.86 14.70
C ASP A 194 -11.76 13.86 15.87
N LYS A 195 -11.21 13.47 17.02
CA LYS A 195 -11.18 14.30 18.25
C LYS A 195 -10.39 15.61 18.10
N HIS A 196 -9.54 15.73 17.08
CA HIS A 196 -8.70 16.89 16.79
C HIS A 196 -9.28 17.76 15.66
N GLY A 197 -10.38 17.33 15.03
CA GLY A 197 -11.07 18.08 13.99
C GLY A 197 -10.64 17.75 12.56
N HIS A 198 -9.76 16.76 12.40
CA HIS A 198 -9.27 16.26 11.11
C HIS A 198 -10.21 15.21 10.54
N GLY A 199 -10.28 15.09 9.21
CA GLY A 199 -11.07 14.02 8.58
C GLY A 199 -10.63 12.61 9.02
N THR A 200 -11.53 11.84 9.62
CA THR A 200 -11.21 10.56 10.28
C THR A 200 -10.55 9.56 9.33
N VAL A 201 -11.10 9.43 8.11
CA VAL A 201 -10.60 8.48 7.10
C VAL A 201 -9.25 8.93 6.55
N PHE A 202 -9.10 10.24 6.30
CA PHE A 202 -7.84 10.81 5.82
C PHE A 202 -6.72 10.63 6.84
N MET A 203 -7.00 10.89 8.13
CA MET A 203 -6.03 10.72 9.21
C MET A 203 -5.57 9.27 9.34
N ALA A 204 -6.51 8.33 9.43
CA ALA A 204 -6.21 6.92 9.63
C ALA A 204 -5.52 6.26 8.42
N ASN A 205 -5.89 6.64 7.20
CA ASN A 205 -5.36 5.99 5.99
C ASN A 205 -4.10 6.67 5.47
N THR A 206 -4.01 8.00 5.55
CA THR A 206 -3.02 8.78 4.78
C THR A 206 -2.13 9.63 5.68
N ALA A 207 -2.68 10.63 6.38
CA ALA A 207 -1.87 11.60 7.12
C ALA A 207 -1.11 10.99 8.30
N GLY A 208 -1.73 10.07 9.04
CA GLY A 208 -1.09 9.35 10.14
C GLY A 208 0.17 8.59 9.72
N HIS A 209 0.12 7.92 8.57
CA HIS A 209 1.30 7.26 8.00
C HIS A 209 2.37 8.25 7.56
N TYR A 210 1.97 9.41 7.01
CA TYR A 210 2.91 10.45 6.65
C TYR A 210 3.66 11.00 7.89
N VAL A 211 2.95 11.27 8.99
CA VAL A 211 3.57 11.69 10.25
C VAL A 211 4.52 10.61 10.78
N LEU A 212 4.11 9.33 10.74
CA LEU A 212 4.98 8.22 11.13
C LEU A 212 6.25 8.13 10.26
N ILE A 213 6.12 8.31 8.95
CA ILE A 213 7.27 8.34 8.02
C ILE A 213 8.23 9.46 8.39
N HIS A 214 7.71 10.64 8.75
CA HIS A 214 8.53 11.76 9.20
C HIS A 214 9.30 11.43 10.48
N GLU A 215 8.61 10.88 11.50
CA GLU A 215 9.24 10.45 12.76
C GLU A 215 10.33 9.38 12.57
N LEU A 216 10.15 8.49 11.60
CA LEU A 216 11.07 7.40 11.30
C LEU A 216 12.09 7.73 10.20
N MET A 217 12.06 8.95 9.64
CA MET A 217 12.91 9.32 8.51
C MET A 217 14.41 9.12 8.76
N PRO A 218 14.97 9.40 9.95
CA PRO A 218 16.38 9.11 10.24
C PRO A 218 16.70 7.61 10.10
N LEU A 219 15.83 6.73 10.62
CA LEU A 219 16.02 5.28 10.57
C LEU A 219 15.82 4.72 9.15
N LEU A 220 14.85 5.27 8.41
CA LEU A 220 14.59 4.90 7.02
C LEU A 220 15.76 5.32 6.12
N THR A 221 16.32 6.50 6.33
CA THR A 221 17.49 6.97 5.57
C THR A 221 18.71 6.10 5.87
N ALA A 222 18.97 5.80 7.15
CA ALA A 222 20.09 4.94 7.56
C ALA A 222 19.99 3.52 6.96
N GLY A 223 18.77 3.01 6.78
CA GLY A 223 18.51 1.68 6.23
C GLY A 223 18.31 1.60 4.72
N HIS A 224 18.44 2.72 3.97
CA HIS A 224 18.00 2.80 2.58
C HIS A 224 16.57 2.23 2.39
N GLY A 225 15.68 2.66 3.28
CA GLY A 225 14.43 1.99 3.56
C GLY A 225 13.41 2.05 2.43
N ARG A 226 12.53 1.03 2.39
CA ARG A 226 11.37 0.97 1.52
C ARG A 226 10.10 1.17 2.31
N VAL A 227 9.31 2.16 1.89
CA VAL A 227 7.99 2.44 2.45
C VAL A 227 6.93 1.92 1.49
N ILE A 228 6.13 0.96 1.94
CA ILE A 228 5.14 0.27 1.11
C ILE A 228 3.74 0.55 1.67
N PHE A 229 2.95 1.30 0.91
CA PHE A 229 1.58 1.63 1.25
C PHE A 229 0.60 0.57 0.74
N THR A 230 -0.38 0.20 1.57
CA THR A 230 -1.50 -0.64 1.17
C THR A 230 -2.66 0.24 0.71
N SER A 231 -2.70 0.46 -0.61
CA SER A 231 -3.75 1.17 -1.32
C SER A 231 -4.93 0.24 -1.66
N SER A 232 -5.75 0.64 -2.63
CA SER A 232 -6.92 -0.10 -3.12
C SER A 232 -6.94 -0.10 -4.65
N TYR A 233 -7.69 -1.04 -5.21
CA TYR A 233 -8.09 -1.01 -6.62
C TYR A 233 -8.99 0.20 -6.91
N THR A 234 -9.81 0.61 -5.95
CA THR A 234 -10.75 1.75 -6.07
C THR A 234 -10.15 3.10 -5.73
N ALA A 235 -8.83 3.19 -5.61
CA ALA A 235 -8.12 4.44 -5.50
C ALA A 235 -8.11 5.12 -6.89
N ASN A 236 -9.24 5.72 -7.25
CA ASN A 236 -9.47 6.36 -8.54
C ASN A 236 -9.52 7.88 -8.39
N ARG A 237 -9.00 8.59 -9.41
CA ARG A 237 -9.00 10.05 -9.49
C ARG A 237 -10.38 10.68 -9.39
N GLU A 238 -11.42 9.98 -9.85
CA GLU A 238 -12.81 10.46 -9.88
C GLU A 238 -13.37 10.79 -8.49
N TYR A 239 -12.90 10.10 -7.45
CA TYR A 239 -13.38 10.29 -6.07
C TYR A 239 -12.58 11.33 -5.29
N PHE A 240 -11.51 11.87 -5.88
CA PHE A 240 -10.60 12.78 -5.21
C PHE A 240 -10.83 14.23 -5.65
N ASP A 241 -11.12 15.12 -4.69
CA ASP A 241 -11.08 16.56 -4.88
C ASP A 241 -9.89 17.14 -4.08
N PRO A 242 -8.90 17.77 -4.74
CA PRO A 242 -7.78 18.40 -4.04
C PRO A 242 -8.16 19.56 -3.11
N ARG A 243 -9.40 20.05 -3.18
CA ARG A 243 -9.94 21.05 -2.25
C ARG A 243 -10.62 20.41 -1.03
N ASP A 244 -10.69 19.08 -1.00
CA ASP A 244 -11.25 18.25 0.06
C ASP A 244 -10.28 17.10 0.41
N VAL A 245 -8.99 17.44 0.61
CA VAL A 245 -7.94 16.46 0.91
C VAL A 245 -8.23 15.64 2.16
N GLU A 246 -8.95 16.21 3.14
CA GLU A 246 -9.35 15.54 4.37
C GLU A 246 -10.57 14.61 4.20
N CYS A 247 -11.11 14.49 2.97
CA CYS A 247 -12.22 13.60 2.64
C CYS A 247 -13.51 13.89 3.42
N LEU A 248 -13.87 15.16 3.59
CA LEU A 248 -15.02 15.58 4.41
C LEU A 248 -16.30 15.78 3.61
N LYS A 249 -16.21 16.10 2.31
CA LYS A 249 -17.36 16.49 1.48
C LYS A 249 -17.79 15.40 0.51
N GLY A 250 -16.85 14.60 0.02
CA GLY A 250 -17.15 13.53 -0.95
C GLY A 250 -17.93 12.35 -0.35
N GLU A 251 -18.75 11.69 -1.17
CA GLU A 251 -19.52 10.49 -0.79
C GLU A 251 -18.65 9.21 -0.66
N ARG A 252 -17.39 9.29 -1.10
CA ARG A 252 -16.44 8.18 -1.19
C ARG A 252 -15.11 8.50 -0.48
N PRO A 253 -15.14 8.80 0.83
CA PRO A 253 -13.94 9.23 1.56
C PRO A 253 -12.85 8.16 1.59
N TYR A 254 -13.20 6.87 1.64
CA TYR A 254 -12.20 5.78 1.58
C TYR A 254 -11.44 5.80 0.25
N GLN A 255 -12.15 5.78 -0.88
CA GLN A 255 -11.55 5.79 -2.22
C GLN A 255 -10.69 7.04 -2.42
N SER A 256 -11.19 8.20 -2.01
CA SER A 256 -10.46 9.47 -2.04
C SER A 256 -9.15 9.39 -1.24
N SER A 257 -9.19 8.86 -0.01
CA SER A 257 -7.99 8.71 0.82
C SER A 257 -6.94 7.76 0.23
N LYS A 258 -7.38 6.66 -0.40
CA LYS A 258 -6.49 5.69 -1.04
C LYS A 258 -5.86 6.25 -2.31
N TYR A 259 -6.59 7.07 -3.06
CA TYR A 259 -6.02 7.81 -4.19
C TYR A 259 -5.02 8.88 -3.73
N ALA A 260 -5.34 9.63 -2.66
CA ALA A 260 -4.42 10.59 -2.07
C ALA A 260 -3.09 9.93 -1.64
N MET A 261 -3.17 8.72 -1.08
CA MET A 261 -2.01 7.89 -0.74
C MET A 261 -1.16 7.54 -1.97
N ASP A 262 -1.78 7.15 -3.09
CA ASP A 262 -1.02 6.83 -4.30
C ASP A 262 -0.25 8.05 -4.81
N VAL A 263 -0.90 9.20 -4.89
CA VAL A 263 -0.25 10.45 -5.30
C VAL A 263 0.84 10.86 -4.32
N LEU A 264 0.60 10.70 -3.01
CA LEU A 264 1.57 10.97 -1.97
C LEU A 264 2.86 10.16 -2.17
N THR A 265 2.78 8.90 -2.59
CA THR A 265 4.01 8.11 -2.84
C THR A 265 4.85 8.65 -3.99
N VAL A 266 4.23 9.15 -5.06
CA VAL A 266 4.96 9.79 -6.17
C VAL A 266 5.67 11.05 -5.68
N ALA A 267 4.97 11.85 -4.88
CA ALA A 267 5.52 13.05 -4.25
C ALA A 267 6.69 12.74 -3.29
N LEU A 268 6.57 11.71 -2.47
CA LEU A 268 7.60 11.29 -1.52
C LEU A 268 8.85 10.76 -2.23
N ASN A 269 8.71 10.02 -3.33
CA ASN A 269 9.86 9.60 -4.14
C ASN A 269 10.59 10.82 -4.72
N LYS A 270 9.88 11.84 -5.20
CA LYS A 270 10.51 13.09 -5.69
C LYS A 270 11.24 13.84 -4.57
N ARG A 271 10.72 13.80 -3.34
CA ARG A 271 11.27 14.55 -2.18
C ARG A 271 12.41 13.84 -1.46
N TYR A 272 12.36 12.52 -1.36
CA TYR A 272 13.25 11.71 -0.52
C TYR A 272 14.00 10.61 -1.28
N GLY A 273 13.76 10.42 -2.58
CA GLY A 273 14.46 9.43 -3.40
C GLY A 273 15.98 9.61 -3.39
N ASP A 274 16.46 10.85 -3.47
CA ASP A 274 17.89 11.18 -3.40
C ASP A 274 18.54 10.87 -2.03
N ARG A 275 17.71 10.66 -0.99
CA ARG A 275 18.17 10.21 0.33
C ARG A 275 18.20 8.68 0.45
N GLY A 276 17.95 7.96 -0.63
CA GLY A 276 17.94 6.50 -0.66
C GLY A 276 16.70 5.84 -0.09
N VAL A 277 15.61 6.59 0.17
CA VAL A 277 14.33 6.04 0.64
C VAL A 277 13.37 5.91 -0.54
N GLN A 278 12.80 4.73 -0.73
CA GLN A 278 11.88 4.45 -1.83
C GLN A 278 10.45 4.28 -1.33
N PHE A 279 9.48 4.77 -2.10
CA PHE A 279 8.06 4.69 -1.76
C PHE A 279 7.29 3.94 -2.83
N PHE A 280 6.42 3.02 -2.43
CA PHE A 280 5.64 2.20 -3.34
C PHE A 280 4.20 2.06 -2.84
N THR A 281 3.27 1.81 -3.76
CA THR A 281 1.89 1.44 -3.44
C THR A 281 1.56 0.03 -3.88
N THR A 282 0.70 -0.62 -3.11
CA THR A 282 0.19 -1.96 -3.40
C THR A 282 -1.33 -2.00 -3.34
N CYS A 283 -1.92 -2.93 -4.06
CA CYS A 283 -3.32 -3.31 -3.92
C CYS A 283 -3.37 -4.80 -3.52
N PRO A 284 -3.96 -5.17 -2.38
CA PRO A 284 -4.00 -6.56 -1.91
C PRO A 284 -5.02 -7.45 -2.67
N GLY A 285 -5.76 -6.86 -3.61
CA GLY A 285 -6.93 -7.51 -4.20
C GLY A 285 -8.05 -7.68 -3.17
N THR A 286 -9.03 -8.52 -3.50
CA THR A 286 -10.17 -8.79 -2.63
C THR A 286 -9.82 -9.91 -1.65
N VAL A 287 -9.47 -9.50 -0.45
CA VAL A 287 -9.23 -10.41 0.67
C VAL A 287 -10.50 -10.56 1.49
N TYR A 288 -10.91 -11.79 1.78
CA TYR A 288 -11.97 -12.07 2.73
C TYR A 288 -11.46 -11.74 4.14
N THR A 289 -11.69 -10.50 4.58
CA THR A 289 -11.34 -10.00 5.90
C THR A 289 -12.62 -9.61 6.65
N GLY A 290 -12.58 -9.66 7.98
CA GLY A 290 -13.69 -9.20 8.83
C GLY A 290 -13.95 -7.68 8.81
N ILE A 291 -13.46 -6.97 7.80
CA ILE A 291 -13.70 -5.53 7.59
C ILE A 291 -15.16 -5.28 7.18
N ILE A 292 -15.81 -6.28 6.58
CA ILE A 292 -17.16 -6.15 6.02
C ILE A 292 -18.05 -7.29 6.54
N ALA A 293 -19.12 -6.94 7.26
CA ALA A 293 -20.16 -7.89 7.66
C ALA A 293 -21.25 -7.94 6.59
N VAL A 294 -21.28 -9.01 5.81
CA VAL A 294 -22.39 -9.30 4.88
C VAL A 294 -23.35 -10.32 5.50
N PRO A 295 -24.67 -10.21 5.27
CA PRO A 295 -25.67 -11.13 5.82
C PRO A 295 -25.74 -12.46 5.03
N VAL A 296 -24.58 -12.99 4.63
CA VAL A 296 -24.46 -14.25 3.90
C VAL A 296 -23.53 -15.16 4.69
N PRO A 297 -23.91 -16.43 4.94
CA PRO A 297 -23.06 -17.37 5.65
C PRO A 297 -21.66 -17.48 5.02
N ALA A 298 -20.62 -17.47 5.86
CA ALA A 298 -19.23 -17.40 5.40
C ALA A 298 -18.86 -18.51 4.40
N PHE A 299 -19.34 -19.73 4.60
CA PHE A 299 -19.07 -20.85 3.69
C PHE A 299 -19.68 -20.66 2.30
N ILE A 300 -20.85 -19.99 2.20
CA ILE A 300 -21.49 -19.68 0.91
C ILE A 300 -20.69 -18.60 0.19
N MET A 301 -20.37 -17.51 0.89
CA MET A 301 -19.53 -16.44 0.31
C MET A 301 -18.18 -16.99 -0.15
N MET A 302 -17.59 -17.89 0.63
CA MET A 302 -16.33 -18.52 0.29
C MET A 302 -16.45 -19.38 -0.98
N ALA A 303 -17.51 -20.19 -1.10
CA ALA A 303 -17.77 -20.97 -2.31
C ALA A 303 -17.95 -20.08 -3.55
N VAL A 304 -18.70 -18.97 -3.41
CA VAL A 304 -18.88 -17.97 -4.47
C VAL A 304 -17.54 -17.36 -4.88
N TYR A 305 -16.71 -16.96 -3.92
CA TYR A 305 -15.40 -16.37 -4.21
C TYR A 305 -14.45 -17.36 -4.89
N TYR A 306 -14.41 -18.62 -4.45
CA TYR A 306 -13.60 -19.65 -5.11
C TYR A 306 -14.06 -19.94 -6.53
N PHE A 307 -15.37 -19.98 -6.78
CA PHE A 307 -15.92 -20.13 -8.12
C PHE A 307 -15.60 -18.92 -9.00
N ALA A 308 -15.85 -17.71 -8.50
CA ALA A 308 -15.59 -16.46 -9.22
C ALA A 308 -14.09 -16.26 -9.53
N ARG A 309 -13.19 -16.75 -8.66
CA ARG A 309 -11.73 -16.68 -8.87
C ARG A 309 -11.26 -17.42 -10.13
N LEU A 310 -12.06 -18.37 -10.65
CA LEU A 310 -11.76 -19.01 -11.93
C LEU A 310 -11.69 -18.00 -13.10
N PHE A 311 -12.34 -16.85 -12.95
CA PHE A 311 -12.42 -15.81 -13.98
C PHE A 311 -11.91 -14.43 -13.48
N ILE A 312 -11.81 -14.24 -12.16
CA ILE A 312 -11.47 -12.96 -11.54
C ILE A 312 -10.18 -13.09 -10.73
N ALA A 313 -9.05 -12.76 -11.35
CA ALA A 313 -7.73 -12.83 -10.72
C ALA A 313 -7.54 -11.86 -9.54
N MET A 314 -8.44 -10.88 -9.36
CA MET A 314 -8.42 -9.95 -8.22
C MET A 314 -8.81 -10.60 -6.89
N LEU A 315 -9.52 -11.74 -6.93
CA LEU A 315 -9.99 -12.45 -5.74
C LEU A 315 -8.82 -13.23 -5.11
N THR A 316 -8.03 -12.54 -4.29
CA THR A 316 -6.93 -13.14 -3.53
C THR A 316 -7.45 -14.02 -2.39
N ILE A 317 -8.63 -13.71 -1.85
CA ILE A 317 -9.41 -14.44 -0.83
C ILE A 317 -8.71 -14.49 0.54
N THR A 318 -7.45 -14.91 0.60
CA THR A 318 -6.69 -15.04 1.85
C THR A 318 -5.77 -13.84 2.07
N ALA A 319 -5.54 -13.48 3.34
CA ALA A 319 -4.59 -12.44 3.69
C ALA A 319 -3.16 -12.76 3.22
N GLU A 320 -2.84 -14.03 3.12
CA GLU A 320 -1.55 -14.52 2.63
C GLU A 320 -1.38 -14.29 1.12
N ASN A 321 -2.44 -14.44 0.33
CA ASN A 321 -2.39 -14.07 -1.09
C ASN A 321 -2.41 -12.55 -1.26
N GLY A 322 -3.21 -11.83 -0.46
CA GLY A 322 -3.28 -10.37 -0.56
C GLY A 322 -2.01 -9.64 -0.13
N SER A 323 -1.15 -10.27 0.68
CA SER A 323 0.16 -9.72 1.05
C SER A 323 1.26 -9.94 0.00
N SER A 324 0.96 -10.65 -1.09
CA SER A 324 1.96 -11.04 -2.10
C SER A 324 2.65 -9.83 -2.75
N ALA A 325 1.90 -8.82 -3.20
CA ALA A 325 2.48 -7.62 -3.81
C ALA A 325 3.38 -6.82 -2.85
N ALA A 326 3.01 -6.73 -1.58
CA ALA A 326 3.82 -6.05 -0.57
C ALA A 326 5.15 -6.78 -0.32
N VAL A 327 5.11 -8.10 -0.22
CA VAL A 327 6.33 -8.91 -0.02
C VAL A 327 7.16 -9.01 -1.30
N PHE A 328 6.54 -8.95 -2.48
CA PHE A 328 7.24 -8.81 -3.76
C PHE A 328 8.08 -7.55 -3.80
N LEU A 329 7.51 -6.39 -3.43
CA LEU A 329 8.23 -5.12 -3.34
C LEU A 329 9.34 -5.12 -2.27
N ALA A 330 9.11 -5.80 -1.15
CA ALA A 330 10.12 -5.93 -0.10
C ALA A 330 11.34 -6.75 -0.56
N HIS A 331 11.15 -7.68 -1.50
CA HIS A 331 12.18 -8.62 -1.93
C HIS A 331 12.94 -8.18 -3.18
N ARG A 332 12.25 -7.56 -4.14
CA ARG A 332 12.82 -7.30 -5.47
C ARG A 332 13.97 -6.29 -5.42
N PRO A 333 15.05 -6.48 -6.20
CA PRO A 333 16.07 -5.45 -6.38
C PRO A 333 15.46 -4.12 -6.84
N ALA A 334 16.03 -3.00 -6.39
CA ALA A 334 15.47 -1.67 -6.66
C ALA A 334 15.40 -1.32 -8.16
N ASN A 335 16.35 -1.83 -8.95
CA ASN A 335 16.42 -1.64 -10.41
C ASN A 335 15.36 -2.43 -11.20
N GLU A 336 14.68 -3.40 -10.57
CA GLU A 336 13.56 -4.15 -11.17
C GLU A 336 12.20 -3.52 -10.84
N LEU A 337 12.18 -2.43 -10.05
CA LEU A 337 10.95 -1.81 -9.57
C LEU A 337 10.75 -0.43 -10.19
N ASN A 338 9.48 -0.10 -10.44
CA ASN A 338 9.07 1.22 -10.90
C ASN A 338 8.31 1.94 -9.77
N VAL A 339 8.91 3.03 -9.27
CA VAL A 339 8.36 3.85 -8.18
C VAL A 339 7.08 4.60 -8.54
N TYR A 340 6.74 4.66 -9.83
CA TYR A 340 5.50 5.26 -10.32
C TYR A 340 4.36 4.23 -10.48
N HIS A 341 4.63 2.95 -10.22
CA HIS A 341 3.64 1.90 -10.37
C HIS A 341 3.00 1.52 -9.03
N LYS A 342 1.70 1.22 -9.09
CA LYS A 342 0.98 0.46 -8.07
C LYS A 342 1.08 -1.03 -8.40
N TYR A 343 1.44 -1.84 -7.42
CA TYR A 343 1.59 -3.29 -7.57
C TYR A 343 0.37 -4.03 -7.01
N HIS A 344 -0.27 -4.86 -7.84
CA HIS A 344 -1.51 -5.55 -7.51
C HIS A 344 -1.25 -7.02 -7.21
N ALA A 345 -1.67 -7.46 -6.03
CA ALA A 345 -1.75 -8.86 -5.68
C ALA A 345 -2.92 -9.48 -6.46
N ARG A 346 -2.61 -10.57 -7.15
CA ARG A 346 -3.56 -11.38 -7.92
C ARG A 346 -3.43 -12.84 -7.50
N ALA A 347 -4.44 -13.63 -7.83
CA ALA A 347 -4.42 -15.08 -7.63
C ALA A 347 -4.90 -15.78 -8.89
N SER A 348 -4.19 -16.85 -9.27
CA SER A 348 -4.62 -17.74 -10.36
C SER A 348 -5.94 -18.44 -9.99
N PRO A 349 -6.63 -19.10 -10.94
CA PRO A 349 -7.81 -19.91 -10.65
C PRO A 349 -7.60 -20.89 -9.47
N LEU A 350 -6.42 -21.53 -9.42
CA LEU A 350 -6.04 -22.48 -8.37
C LEU A 350 -5.55 -21.80 -7.08
N GLY A 351 -5.38 -20.48 -7.09
CA GLY A 351 -5.01 -19.69 -5.91
C GLY A 351 -3.52 -19.43 -5.75
N THR A 352 -2.72 -19.70 -6.78
CA THR A 352 -1.30 -19.33 -6.81
C THR A 352 -1.19 -17.80 -6.91
N PRO A 353 -0.51 -17.13 -5.96
CA PRO A 353 -0.40 -15.68 -5.99
C PRO A 353 0.59 -15.21 -7.07
N PHE A 354 0.23 -14.14 -7.77
CA PHE A 354 1.10 -13.43 -8.71
C PHE A 354 0.90 -11.92 -8.58
N VAL A 355 1.81 -11.13 -9.17
CA VAL A 355 1.80 -9.67 -9.04
C VAL A 355 1.75 -9.03 -10.43
N THR A 356 0.83 -8.09 -10.62
CA THR A 356 0.78 -7.18 -11.78
C THR A 356 1.11 -5.76 -11.32
N SER A 357 1.38 -4.84 -12.24
CA SER A 357 1.58 -3.44 -11.88
C SER A 357 0.98 -2.50 -12.91
N HIS A 358 0.52 -1.33 -12.48
CA HIS A 358 -0.04 -0.28 -13.34
C HIS A 358 0.47 1.08 -12.89
N LEU A 359 0.59 2.03 -13.81
CA LEU A 359 0.97 3.39 -13.47
C LEU A 359 -0.03 4.02 -12.49
N VAL A 360 0.47 4.72 -11.48
CA VAL A 360 -0.37 5.53 -10.60
C VAL A 360 -0.89 6.73 -11.40
N ALA A 361 -2.22 6.86 -11.52
CA ALA A 361 -2.85 8.02 -12.13
C ALA A 361 -2.81 9.25 -11.19
N PRO A 362 -2.67 10.49 -11.69
CA PRO A 362 -2.51 10.83 -13.09
C PRO A 362 -1.03 10.71 -13.49
N PRO A 363 -0.72 10.39 -14.76
CA PRO A 363 0.61 10.70 -15.26
C PRO A 363 0.88 12.20 -15.07
N PRO A 364 2.15 12.62 -14.94
CA PRO A 364 2.50 14.04 -14.87
C PRO A 364 1.88 14.78 -16.08
N ALA A 365 1.09 15.82 -15.83
CA ALA A 365 0.54 16.64 -16.90
C ALA A 365 1.68 17.43 -17.58
N GLU A 366 1.96 17.13 -18.85
CA GLU A 366 2.92 17.90 -19.65
C GLU A 366 2.36 19.27 -20.09
N ASP A 367 1.03 19.46 -20.05
CA ASP A 367 0.34 20.61 -20.64
C ASP A 367 -0.36 21.56 -19.64
N GLY A 368 -0.24 21.29 -18.33
CA GLY A 368 -0.77 22.17 -17.27
C GLY A 368 -2.30 22.23 -17.14
N SER A 369 -3.05 21.34 -17.80
CA SER A 369 -4.53 21.35 -17.75
C SER A 369 -5.14 20.50 -16.62
N GLY A 370 -4.31 19.69 -15.93
CA GLY A 370 -4.69 18.88 -14.77
C GLY A 370 -3.81 19.16 -13.54
N LEU A 371 -4.25 18.72 -12.36
CA LEU A 371 -3.41 18.82 -11.15
C LEU A 371 -2.14 17.99 -11.34
N SER A 372 -1.01 18.68 -11.44
CA SER A 372 0.29 18.02 -11.47
C SER A 372 0.55 17.30 -10.13
N PRO A 373 1.32 16.20 -10.12
CA PRO A 373 1.79 15.59 -8.88
C PRO A 373 2.43 16.60 -7.91
N GLN A 374 3.02 17.68 -8.45
CA GLN A 374 3.59 18.78 -7.69
C GLN A 374 2.54 19.66 -7.01
N SER A 375 1.45 20.02 -7.70
CA SER A 375 0.33 20.75 -7.09
C SER A 375 -0.42 19.94 -6.02
N LEU A 376 -0.52 18.62 -6.22
CA LEU A 376 -1.05 17.69 -5.21
C LEU A 376 -0.09 17.53 -4.03
N MET A 377 1.22 17.46 -4.31
CA MET A 377 2.26 17.46 -3.29
C MET A 377 2.22 18.74 -2.45
N GLU A 378 2.03 19.91 -3.05
CA GLU A 378 1.85 21.16 -2.33
C GLU A 378 0.58 21.07 -1.47
N ALA A 379 -0.58 20.74 -2.05
CA ALA A 379 -1.84 20.62 -1.32
C ALA A 379 -1.83 19.62 -0.14
N MET A 380 -1.00 18.57 -0.22
CA MET A 380 -0.87 17.57 0.85
C MET A 380 0.29 17.86 1.81
N LEU A 381 1.45 18.34 1.33
CA LEU A 381 2.72 18.37 2.07
C LEU A 381 3.31 19.76 2.35
N VAL A 382 3.06 20.78 1.53
CA VAL A 382 3.66 22.12 1.69
C VAL A 382 2.52 23.11 1.87
N ASP A 383 2.34 23.63 3.09
CA ASP A 383 1.15 24.39 3.54
C ASP A 383 -0.18 23.59 3.51
N GLY A 384 -0.08 22.29 3.22
CA GLY A 384 -1.17 21.33 3.08
C GLY A 384 -1.68 20.74 4.40
N ALA A 385 -2.68 19.87 4.31
CA ALA A 385 -3.29 19.25 5.50
C ALA A 385 -2.30 18.43 6.34
N CYS A 386 -1.36 17.71 5.71
CA CYS A 386 -0.36 16.95 6.47
C CYS A 386 0.67 17.86 7.16
N ALA A 387 1.01 19.01 6.57
CA ALA A 387 1.90 19.99 7.19
C ALA A 387 1.24 20.62 8.42
N ARG A 388 -0.04 21.02 8.32
CA ARG A 388 -0.81 21.51 9.48
C ARG A 388 -0.89 20.48 10.60
N ILE A 389 -1.15 19.22 10.26
CA ILE A 389 -1.17 18.11 11.23
C ILE A 389 0.20 17.92 11.90
N MET A 390 1.31 18.21 11.21
CA MET A 390 2.66 18.21 11.78
C MET A 390 2.99 19.47 12.61
N GLU A 391 2.37 20.60 12.32
CA GLU A 391 2.60 21.88 13.01
C GLU A 391 1.71 22.09 14.24
N GLU A 392 0.54 21.45 14.31
CA GLU A 392 -0.36 21.55 15.46
C GLU A 392 0.34 21.10 16.75
N GLU A 393 0.53 22.05 17.67
CA GLU A 393 1.31 21.93 18.90
C GLU A 393 0.77 20.88 19.88
N GLN A 394 1.73 20.31 20.61
CA GLN A 394 1.53 19.50 21.80
C GLN A 394 0.64 20.22 22.82
N PRO A 395 -0.22 19.52 23.59
CA PRO A 395 -0.84 20.14 24.75
C PRO A 395 0.28 20.69 25.66
N GLU A 396 0.17 21.95 26.06
CA GLU A 396 1.14 22.61 26.94
C GLU A 396 1.52 21.68 28.11
N PRO A 397 2.82 21.62 28.50
CA PRO A 397 3.20 20.91 29.69
C PRO A 397 2.41 21.51 30.85
N LYS A 398 1.60 20.69 31.53
CA LYS A 398 0.94 21.10 32.77
C LYS A 398 2.03 21.56 33.73
N GLU A 399 2.16 22.86 33.91
CA GLU A 399 2.92 23.44 35.02
C GLU A 399 2.38 22.82 36.31
N ASN A 400 3.23 22.08 37.02
CA ASN A 400 3.02 21.66 38.40
C ASN A 400 4.32 21.86 39.16
#